data_AF-A0A4Y7N903-F1
#
_entry.id   AF-A0A4Y7N903-F1
#
_cell.length_a   1.000
_cell.length_b   1.000
_cell.length_c   1.000
_cell.angle_alpha   90.00
_cell.angle_beta   90.00
_cell.angle_gamma   90.00
#
_symmetry.space_group_name_H-M   'P 1'
#
loop_
_entity.id
_entity.type
_entity.pdbx_description
1 polymer ?
#
loop_
_entity_poly.entity_id
_entity_poly.type
_entity_poly.pdbx_seq_one_letter_code
_entity_poly.pdbx_strand_id
1 'polypeptide(L)'
;MFKFNFQSENQDETDTISDDLKSSGKTSLQEIDGQEIEISNDHFQNLKQYRESGSSTNLVRGFHLVDLKHVEELATSQKSGEYESLKTAIEMNSDVISGVYEGGLKIWECTLDLLDYLNKESVQFEGLDVLDLGCGAGLLGMHALRKGAQSVHFQDYNAEVLSLCTIPNVILNNSPDVKSKTKFFAGDWGSLHDKLKSYDIILTSETIYNPENYGKLIKIFEDTVKKNGVIYVAAKHFYFGVGGNVYGFENLLRQNERWNTSICFCSTEGVKREILKIVQSADQNH
;
A
#
# COMPACT_ATOMS: atom_id res chain seq x y z
N MET A 1 -11.09 9.58 -13.86
CA MET A 1 -11.83 8.42 -13.33
C MET A 1 -10.85 7.26 -13.24
N PHE A 2 -10.76 6.61 -12.08
CA PHE A 2 -9.84 5.47 -11.87
C PHE A 2 -10.24 4.28 -12.75
N LYS A 3 -9.27 3.55 -13.28
CA LYS A 3 -9.49 2.42 -14.19
C LYS A 3 -8.99 1.13 -13.57
N PHE A 4 -9.92 0.39 -13.00
CA PHE A 4 -9.67 -0.99 -12.63
C PHE A 4 -9.97 -1.88 -13.82
N ASN A 5 -9.02 -2.74 -14.21
CA ASN A 5 -9.22 -3.67 -15.32
C ASN A 5 -9.28 -5.09 -14.75
N PHE A 6 -10.49 -5.52 -14.40
CA PHE A 6 -10.75 -6.88 -13.96
C PHE A 6 -11.22 -7.69 -15.17
N GLN A 7 -10.60 -8.85 -15.42
CA GLN A 7 -11.13 -9.81 -16.38
C GLN A 7 -12.44 -10.37 -15.81
N SER A 8 -13.57 -9.79 -16.21
CA SER A 8 -14.90 -10.35 -15.91
C SER A 8 -15.22 -11.44 -16.92
N GLU A 9 -15.33 -12.69 -16.48
CA GLU A 9 -16.03 -13.72 -17.24
C GLU A 9 -17.52 -13.34 -17.30
N ASN A 10 -17.95 -12.72 -18.40
CA ASN A 10 -19.37 -12.48 -18.66
C ASN A 10 -19.99 -13.77 -19.21
N GLN A 11 -20.94 -14.35 -18.46
CA GLN A 11 -21.89 -15.33 -18.99
C GLN A 11 -23.25 -14.65 -19.17
N ASP A 12 -23.73 -14.59 -20.40
CA ASP A 12 -25.16 -14.55 -20.72
C ASP A 12 -25.42 -15.22 -22.09
N GLU A 13 -26.57 -15.89 -22.17
CA GLU A 13 -27.25 -16.58 -23.29
C GLU A 13 -27.04 -18.11 -23.53
N THR A 14 -27.90 -18.88 -22.82
CA THR A 14 -28.80 -19.98 -23.23
C THR A 14 -28.38 -21.16 -24.14
N ASP A 15 -28.59 -22.37 -23.58
CA ASP A 15 -29.01 -23.68 -24.13
C ASP A 15 -28.13 -24.43 -25.15
N THR A 16 -27.41 -25.47 -24.69
CA THR A 16 -27.77 -26.91 -24.86
C THR A 16 -26.65 -27.85 -24.36
N ILE A 17 -27.07 -29.02 -23.89
CA ILE A 17 -26.35 -30.04 -23.13
C ILE A 17 -25.15 -30.67 -23.88
N SER A 18 -23.98 -30.72 -23.24
CA SER A 18 -23.14 -31.93 -23.17
C SER A 18 -22.26 -31.89 -21.92
N ASP A 19 -22.44 -32.89 -21.06
CA ASP A 19 -21.60 -33.20 -19.92
C ASP A 19 -20.23 -33.66 -20.43
N ASP A 20 -19.25 -32.75 -20.50
CA ASP A 20 -17.81 -33.06 -20.49
C ASP A 20 -17.03 -31.74 -20.51
N LEU A 21 -16.71 -31.20 -19.32
CA LEU A 21 -15.60 -30.27 -19.03
C LEU A 21 -15.73 -29.74 -17.59
N LYS A 22 -15.60 -30.64 -16.60
CA LYS A 22 -15.24 -30.23 -15.23
C LYS A 22 -13.72 -30.23 -15.09
N SER A 23 -13.06 -29.21 -15.65
CA SER A 23 -11.76 -28.68 -15.18
C SER A 23 -11.32 -27.50 -16.05
N SER A 24 -11.79 -26.30 -15.75
CA SER A 24 -11.07 -25.07 -16.10
C SER A 24 -10.85 -24.29 -14.80
N GLY A 25 -9.59 -24.05 -14.51
CA GLY A 25 -9.10 -23.71 -13.18
C GLY A 25 -9.49 -22.30 -12.76
N LYS A 26 -9.75 -22.14 -11.46
CA LYS A 26 -9.50 -20.87 -10.78
C LYS A 26 -8.07 -20.46 -11.08
N THR A 27 -7.87 -19.35 -11.78
CA THR A 27 -6.55 -18.72 -11.90
C THR A 27 -6.13 -18.35 -10.49
N SER A 28 -5.25 -19.16 -9.88
CA SER A 28 -4.67 -18.85 -8.58
C SER A 28 -3.90 -17.53 -8.72
N LEU A 29 -4.27 -16.53 -7.93
CA LEU A 29 -3.46 -15.31 -7.74
C LEU A 29 -2.01 -15.76 -7.47
N GLN A 30 -1.05 -15.29 -8.28
CA GLN A 30 0.35 -15.61 -8.06
C GLN A 30 0.80 -14.92 -6.77
N GLU A 31 0.99 -15.69 -5.72
CA GLU A 31 1.57 -15.19 -4.47
C GLU A 31 3.06 -14.89 -4.72
N ILE A 32 3.46 -13.63 -4.51
CA ILE A 32 4.85 -13.20 -4.62
C ILE A 32 5.50 -13.34 -3.24
N ASP A 33 6.62 -14.06 -3.19
CA ASP A 33 7.42 -14.20 -1.99
C ASP A 33 7.94 -12.85 -1.50
N GLY A 34 7.86 -12.66 -0.18
CA GLY A 34 8.34 -11.45 0.47
C GLY A 34 9.85 -11.29 0.28
N GLN A 35 10.32 -10.06 0.06
CA GLN A 35 11.75 -9.75 -0.02
C GLN A 35 12.05 -8.35 0.51
N GLU A 36 13.25 -8.15 1.09
CA GLU A 36 13.75 -6.83 1.47
C GLU A 36 14.46 -6.20 0.26
N ILE A 37 14.10 -4.96 -0.05
CA ILE A 37 14.74 -4.15 -1.10
C ILE A 37 15.67 -3.14 -0.44
N GLU A 38 16.97 -3.31 -0.61
CA GLU A 38 17.95 -2.39 -0.03
C GLU A 38 18.18 -1.16 -0.91
N ILE A 39 18.39 0.00 -0.28
CA ILE A 39 18.87 1.19 -0.99
C ILE A 39 20.27 0.92 -1.56
N SER A 40 20.34 0.65 -2.85
CA SER A 40 21.55 0.49 -3.66
C SER A 40 22.06 1.81 -4.29
N ASN A 41 23.28 1.76 -4.86
CA ASN A 41 23.86 2.86 -5.64
C ASN A 41 23.03 3.21 -6.89
N ASP A 42 22.32 2.24 -7.46
CA ASP A 42 21.52 2.44 -8.67
C ASP A 42 20.39 3.43 -8.42
N HIS A 43 19.74 3.38 -7.24
CA HIS A 43 18.73 4.36 -6.86
C HIS A 43 19.29 5.80 -6.84
N PHE A 44 20.51 5.99 -6.33
CA PHE A 44 21.17 7.29 -6.33
C PHE A 44 21.54 7.76 -7.73
N GLN A 45 21.99 6.84 -8.61
CA GLN A 45 22.29 7.18 -10.00
C GLN A 45 21.02 7.55 -10.77
N ASN A 46 19.94 6.80 -10.61
CA ASN A 46 18.65 7.10 -11.24
C ASN A 46 18.13 8.48 -10.81
N LEU A 47 18.22 8.81 -9.52
CA LEU A 47 17.86 10.14 -9.01
C LEU A 47 18.77 11.26 -9.52
N LYS A 48 20.06 10.97 -9.70
CA LYS A 48 21.00 11.93 -10.28
C LYS A 48 20.65 12.21 -11.74
N GLN A 49 20.40 11.16 -12.53
CA GLN A 49 19.94 11.27 -13.91
C GLN A 49 18.61 12.03 -13.99
N TYR A 50 17.67 11.75 -13.09
CA TYR A 50 16.40 12.47 -12.99
C TYR A 50 16.55 13.98 -12.76
N ARG A 51 17.50 14.37 -11.91
CA ARG A 51 17.81 15.80 -11.66
C ARG A 51 18.50 16.44 -12.86
N GLU A 52 19.38 15.69 -13.54
CA GLU A 52 20.13 16.16 -14.71
C GLU A 52 19.27 16.28 -15.97
N SER A 53 18.22 15.47 -16.11
CA SER A 53 17.26 15.57 -17.24
C SER A 53 16.36 16.80 -17.18
N GLY A 54 16.42 17.58 -16.09
CA GLY A 54 15.53 18.73 -15.87
C GLY A 54 14.09 18.34 -15.55
N SER A 55 13.83 17.06 -15.24
CA SER A 55 12.51 16.57 -14.88
C SER A 55 12.05 17.21 -13.56
N SER A 56 10.85 17.79 -13.56
CA SER A 56 10.30 18.45 -12.37
C SER A 56 9.79 17.39 -11.38
N THR A 57 10.10 17.54 -10.09
CA THR A 57 9.42 16.76 -9.04
C THR A 57 8.01 17.27 -8.82
N ASN A 58 7.08 16.39 -8.47
CA ASN A 58 5.73 16.77 -8.07
C ASN A 58 5.67 17.10 -6.58
N LEU A 59 5.25 18.31 -6.21
CA LEU A 59 5.09 18.71 -4.81
C LEU A 59 3.72 18.32 -4.28
N VAL A 60 3.66 17.35 -3.36
CA VAL A 60 2.42 16.88 -2.73
C VAL A 60 2.54 17.06 -1.22
N ARG A 61 1.70 17.94 -0.64
CA ARG A 61 1.69 18.22 0.82
C ARG A 61 3.09 18.48 1.41
N GLY A 62 3.94 19.16 0.64
CA GLY A 62 5.32 19.48 1.03
C GLY A 62 6.35 18.37 0.77
N PHE A 63 5.99 17.26 0.11
CA PHE A 63 6.91 16.20 -0.32
C PHE A 63 7.20 16.30 -1.81
N HIS A 64 8.48 16.24 -2.18
CA HIS A 64 8.92 16.19 -3.58
C HIS A 64 8.90 14.74 -4.06
N LEU A 65 8.02 14.42 -5.00
CA LEU A 65 7.88 13.07 -5.53
C LEU A 65 8.45 13.01 -6.96
N VAL A 66 8.97 11.84 -7.34
CA VAL A 66 9.33 11.57 -8.73
C VAL A 66 8.10 11.71 -9.65
N ASP A 67 8.33 12.14 -10.88
CA ASP A 67 7.28 12.19 -11.90
C ASP A 67 6.93 10.78 -12.35
N LEU A 68 5.64 10.45 -12.32
CA LEU A 68 5.13 9.15 -12.75
C LEU A 68 5.47 8.85 -14.20
N LYS A 69 5.45 9.86 -15.08
CA LYS A 69 5.83 9.67 -16.49
C LYS A 69 7.28 9.22 -16.61
N HIS A 70 8.15 9.78 -15.78
CA HIS A 70 9.54 9.35 -15.77
C HIS A 70 9.71 7.93 -15.23
N VAL A 71 8.92 7.55 -14.21
CA VAL A 71 8.91 6.18 -13.70
C VAL A 71 8.43 5.21 -14.78
N GLU A 72 7.39 5.57 -15.55
CA GLU A 72 6.89 4.79 -16.69
C GLU A 72 7.94 4.66 -17.80
N GLU A 73 8.66 5.75 -18.13
CA GLU A 73 9.77 5.75 -19.09
C GLU A 73 10.94 4.86 -18.63
N LEU A 74 11.32 4.92 -17.34
CA LEU A 74 12.33 4.04 -16.76
C LEU A 74 11.88 2.58 -16.81
N ALA A 75 10.63 2.29 -16.47
CA ALA A 75 10.11 0.93 -16.53
C ALA A 75 10.15 0.39 -17.96
N THR A 76 9.72 1.17 -18.95
CA THR A 76 9.61 0.74 -20.36
C THR A 76 10.95 0.68 -21.10
N SER A 77 11.96 1.46 -20.69
CA SER A 77 13.29 1.50 -21.34
C SER A 77 14.27 0.41 -20.90
N GLN A 78 13.96 -0.33 -19.83
CA GLN A 78 14.83 -1.38 -19.29
C GLN A 78 14.74 -2.69 -20.08
N LYS A 79 15.82 -3.49 -20.03
CA LYS A 79 15.99 -4.75 -20.77
C LYS A 79 14.86 -5.75 -20.47
N SER A 80 14.69 -6.74 -21.37
CA SER A 80 13.61 -7.73 -21.28
C SER A 80 13.61 -8.47 -19.93
N GLY A 81 12.46 -8.49 -19.25
CA GLY A 81 12.24 -9.23 -18.00
C GLY A 81 12.21 -8.39 -16.71
N GLU A 82 12.76 -7.18 -16.71
CA GLU A 82 12.63 -6.27 -15.55
C GLU A 82 11.32 -5.48 -15.61
N TYR A 83 10.66 -5.36 -14.46
CA TYR A 83 9.45 -4.55 -14.23
C TYR A 83 8.22 -4.96 -15.05
N GLU A 84 8.09 -6.24 -15.37
CA GLU A 84 7.06 -6.78 -16.27
C GLU A 84 5.62 -6.50 -15.79
N SER A 85 5.37 -6.60 -14.49
CA SER A 85 4.08 -6.28 -13.86
C SER A 85 3.69 -4.82 -14.08
N LEU A 86 4.63 -3.89 -13.90
CA LEU A 86 4.40 -2.48 -14.14
C LEU A 86 4.26 -2.17 -15.64
N LYS A 87 5.07 -2.79 -16.51
CA LYS A 87 4.90 -2.68 -17.97
C LYS A 87 3.50 -3.11 -18.41
N THR A 88 3.05 -4.26 -17.91
CA THR A 88 1.70 -4.79 -18.18
C THR A 88 0.62 -3.80 -17.74
N ALA A 89 0.75 -3.20 -16.56
CA ALA A 89 -0.21 -2.20 -16.07
C ALA A 89 -0.26 -0.93 -16.94
N ILE A 90 0.91 -0.45 -17.37
CA ILE A 90 1.03 0.72 -18.27
C ILE A 90 0.38 0.41 -19.63
N GLU A 91 0.68 -0.75 -20.22
CA GLU A 91 0.10 -1.19 -21.50
C GLU A 91 -1.42 -1.36 -21.43
N MET A 92 -1.92 -1.89 -20.32
CA MET A 92 -3.36 -2.05 -20.06
C MET A 92 -4.05 -0.74 -19.63
N ASN A 93 -3.30 0.36 -19.45
CA ASN A 93 -3.79 1.65 -18.96
C ASN A 93 -4.65 1.49 -17.69
N SER A 94 -4.18 0.65 -16.77
CA SER A 94 -4.92 0.27 -15.55
C SER A 94 -4.21 0.77 -14.31
N ASP A 95 -4.98 1.33 -13.38
CA ASP A 95 -4.47 1.77 -12.08
C ASP A 95 -4.21 0.57 -11.14
N VAL A 96 -4.88 -0.57 -11.32
CA VAL A 96 -4.76 -1.78 -10.49
C VAL A 96 -5.09 -3.01 -11.34
N ILE A 97 -4.25 -4.03 -11.24
CA ILE A 97 -4.45 -5.39 -11.74
C ILE A 97 -4.20 -6.34 -10.56
N SER A 98 -5.26 -6.88 -9.96
CA SER A 98 -5.17 -7.69 -8.73
C SER A 98 -4.18 -8.86 -8.89
N GLY A 99 -3.24 -9.00 -7.96
CA GLY A 99 -2.20 -10.03 -7.97
C GLY A 99 -1.11 -9.85 -9.03
N VAL A 100 -1.07 -8.69 -9.70
CA VAL A 100 -0.05 -8.35 -10.70
C VAL A 100 0.52 -6.96 -10.42
N TYR A 101 -0.34 -5.96 -10.25
CA TYR A 101 0.03 -4.57 -9.96
C TYR A 101 -1.04 -3.91 -9.07
N GLU A 102 -0.71 -3.61 -7.82
CA GLU A 102 -1.70 -3.11 -6.84
C GLU A 102 -1.78 -1.57 -6.76
N GLY A 103 -1.37 -0.88 -7.82
CA GLY A 103 -1.61 0.56 -7.98
C GLY A 103 -0.70 1.48 -7.19
N GLY A 104 0.50 1.02 -6.84
CA GLY A 104 1.45 1.73 -5.99
C GLY A 104 2.05 3.03 -6.57
N LEU A 105 1.95 3.29 -7.88
CA LEU A 105 2.41 4.56 -8.45
C LEU A 105 1.44 5.72 -8.22
N LYS A 106 0.14 5.43 -8.05
CA LYS A 106 -0.86 6.48 -7.90
C LYS A 106 -1.02 6.89 -6.45
N ILE A 107 -1.19 8.19 -6.21
CA ILE A 107 -1.56 8.71 -4.91
C ILE A 107 -3.08 8.67 -4.79
N TRP A 108 -3.56 7.79 -3.94
CA TRP A 108 -4.97 7.61 -3.63
C TRP A 108 -5.49 8.72 -2.71
N GLU A 109 -6.77 9.08 -2.82
CA GLU A 109 -7.37 10.22 -2.10
C GLU A 109 -7.30 10.02 -0.58
N CYS A 110 -7.52 8.78 -0.11
CA CYS A 110 -7.42 8.43 1.31
C CYS A 110 -6.02 8.66 1.89
N THR A 111 -4.96 8.64 1.08
CA THR A 111 -3.60 8.94 1.53
C THR A 111 -3.49 10.41 1.93
N LEU A 112 -4.13 11.30 1.17
CA LEU A 112 -4.17 12.73 1.48
C LEU A 112 -5.05 13.01 2.70
N ASP A 113 -6.20 12.36 2.80
CA ASP A 113 -7.07 12.46 3.98
C ASP A 113 -6.32 12.04 5.26
N LEU A 114 -5.57 10.94 5.20
CA LEU A 114 -4.81 10.43 6.35
C LEU A 114 -3.65 11.36 6.71
N LEU A 115 -2.90 11.89 5.74
CA LEU A 115 -1.87 12.91 6.00
C LEU A 115 -2.44 14.16 6.69
N ASP A 116 -3.58 14.64 6.20
CA ASP A 116 -4.22 15.84 6.74
C ASP A 116 -4.76 15.58 8.16
N TYR A 117 -5.34 14.39 8.41
CA TYR A 117 -5.75 13.95 9.75
C TYR A 117 -4.58 13.83 10.73
N LEU A 118 -3.51 13.12 10.36
CA LEU A 118 -2.34 12.91 11.22
C LEU A 118 -1.69 14.24 11.64
N ASN A 119 -1.62 15.20 10.71
CA ASN A 119 -1.15 16.56 10.99
C ASN A 119 -2.10 17.30 11.93
N LYS A 120 -3.40 17.31 11.61
CA LYS A 120 -4.41 18.06 12.36
C LYS A 120 -4.49 17.59 13.82
N GLU A 121 -4.51 16.27 14.03
CA GLU A 121 -4.58 15.68 15.37
C GLU A 121 -3.22 15.64 16.07
N SER A 122 -2.15 16.13 15.44
CA SER A 122 -0.79 16.17 16.00
C SER A 122 -0.34 14.82 16.56
N VAL A 123 -0.57 13.75 15.79
CA VAL A 123 -0.18 12.39 16.16
C VAL A 123 1.33 12.35 16.40
N GLN A 124 1.74 11.73 17.51
CA GLN A 124 3.13 11.66 17.93
C GLN A 124 3.85 10.50 17.23
N PHE A 125 4.99 10.80 16.61
CA PHE A 125 5.85 9.81 15.96
C PHE A 125 7.25 9.76 16.56
N GLU A 126 7.65 10.79 17.32
CA GLU A 126 9.01 10.91 17.87
C GLU A 126 9.43 9.65 18.61
N GLY A 127 10.54 9.04 18.17
CA GLY A 127 11.10 7.86 18.80
C GLY A 127 10.33 6.55 18.55
N LEU A 128 9.33 6.53 17.66
CA LEU A 128 8.50 5.34 17.40
C LEU A 128 8.94 4.54 16.17
N ASP A 129 8.63 3.24 16.19
CA ASP A 129 8.72 2.35 15.02
C ASP A 129 7.41 2.38 14.24
N VAL A 130 7.49 2.71 12.94
CA VAL A 130 6.30 2.88 12.10
C VAL A 130 6.35 1.96 10.89
N LEU A 131 5.20 1.39 10.51
CA LEU A 131 5.01 0.69 9.25
C LEU A 131 4.07 1.48 8.34
N ASP A 132 4.50 1.75 7.11
CA ASP A 132 3.66 2.22 6.01
C ASP A 132 3.33 0.99 5.14
N LEU A 133 2.12 0.43 5.30
CA LEU A 133 1.68 -0.84 4.71
C LEU A 133 0.82 -0.59 3.48
N GLY A 134 1.21 -1.13 2.32
CA GLY A 134 0.67 -0.72 1.02
C GLY A 134 1.07 0.73 0.70
N CYS A 135 2.35 1.03 0.82
CA CYS A 135 2.86 2.40 0.91
C CYS A 135 2.82 3.19 -0.41
N GLY A 136 2.83 2.51 -1.57
CA GLY A 136 2.91 3.16 -2.88
C GLY A 136 4.02 4.20 -2.95
N ALA A 137 3.66 5.47 -3.13
CA ALA A 137 4.63 6.58 -3.17
C ALA A 137 5.37 6.85 -1.83
N GLY A 138 5.00 6.21 -0.72
CA GLY A 138 5.67 6.29 0.59
C GLY A 138 5.37 7.56 1.38
N LEU A 139 4.28 8.25 1.08
CA LEU A 139 3.95 9.54 1.69
C LEU A 139 3.72 9.46 3.20
N LEU A 140 3.05 8.42 3.69
CA LEU A 140 2.71 8.27 5.10
C LEU A 140 3.95 7.96 5.94
N GLY A 141 4.81 7.07 5.45
CA GLY A 141 6.09 6.77 6.09
C GLY A 141 7.06 7.95 6.05
N MET A 142 7.13 8.70 4.95
CA MET A 142 7.92 9.94 4.91
C MET A 142 7.38 11.01 5.85
N HIS A 143 6.06 11.07 6.06
CA HIS A 143 5.46 11.91 7.08
C HIS A 143 5.91 11.52 8.49
N ALA A 144 5.88 10.23 8.81
CA ALA A 144 6.38 9.73 10.09
C ALA A 144 7.87 10.07 10.31
N LEU A 145 8.72 9.91 9.28
CA LEU A 145 10.14 10.30 9.33
C LEU A 145 10.31 11.79 9.67
N ARG A 146 9.57 12.69 9.00
CA ARG A 146 9.60 14.13 9.28
C ARG A 146 9.12 14.51 10.68
N LYS A 147 8.31 13.65 11.30
CA LYS A 147 7.78 13.82 12.66
C LYS A 147 8.62 13.11 13.73
N GLY A 148 9.82 12.64 13.37
CA GLY A 148 10.80 12.12 14.32
C GLY A 148 10.71 10.62 14.60
N ALA A 149 10.03 9.84 13.75
CA ALA A 149 10.03 8.38 13.86
C ALA A 149 11.46 7.83 14.00
N GLN A 150 11.65 6.91 14.95
CA GLN A 150 12.93 6.22 15.17
C GLN A 150 13.28 5.38 13.95
N SER A 151 12.30 4.64 13.43
CA SER A 151 12.45 3.89 12.20
C SER A 151 11.11 3.77 11.46
N VAL A 152 11.19 3.65 10.14
CA VAL A 152 10.02 3.51 9.27
C VAL A 152 10.26 2.39 8.28
N HIS A 153 9.40 1.38 8.30
CA HIS A 153 9.39 0.33 7.28
C HIS A 153 8.31 0.67 6.24
N PHE A 154 8.65 0.50 4.97
CA PHE A 154 7.77 0.69 3.83
C PHE A 154 7.49 -0.67 3.22
N GLN A 155 6.22 -0.98 2.98
CA GLN A 155 5.83 -2.24 2.36
C GLN A 155 4.90 -1.97 1.19
N ASP A 156 5.17 -2.62 0.05
CA ASP A 156 4.27 -2.63 -1.11
C ASP A 156 4.24 -4.04 -1.71
N TYR A 157 3.21 -4.37 -2.49
CA TYR A 157 3.16 -5.67 -3.17
C TYR A 157 4.24 -5.74 -4.26
N ASN A 158 4.41 -4.65 -5.01
CA ASN A 158 5.27 -4.58 -6.18
C ASN A 158 6.69 -4.09 -5.83
N ALA A 159 7.71 -4.92 -6.06
CA ALA A 159 9.11 -4.56 -5.78
C ALA A 159 9.57 -3.35 -6.61
N GLU A 160 9.05 -3.22 -7.83
CA GLU A 160 9.32 -2.13 -8.75
C GLU A 160 8.72 -0.80 -8.31
N VAL A 161 7.59 -0.82 -7.59
CA VAL A 161 7.05 0.40 -6.96
C VAL A 161 8.03 0.90 -5.90
N LEU A 162 8.57 0.00 -5.08
CA LEU A 162 9.58 0.36 -4.08
C LEU A 162 10.84 0.92 -4.72
N SER A 163 11.40 0.22 -5.70
CA SER A 163 12.66 0.60 -6.35
C SER A 163 12.57 1.87 -7.19
N LEU A 164 11.48 2.07 -7.92
CA LEU A 164 11.35 3.17 -8.88
C LEU A 164 10.57 4.38 -8.33
N CYS A 165 9.79 4.21 -7.26
CA CYS A 165 8.96 5.28 -6.70
C CYS A 165 9.29 5.52 -5.22
N THR A 166 9.06 4.55 -4.34
CA THR A 166 9.13 4.76 -2.87
C THR A 166 10.54 5.14 -2.41
N ILE A 167 11.57 4.35 -2.77
CA ILE A 167 12.96 4.62 -2.40
C ILE A 167 13.43 5.97 -2.96
N PRO A 168 13.23 6.29 -4.26
CA PRO A 168 13.53 7.60 -4.80
C PRO A 168 12.86 8.74 -4.03
N ASN A 169 11.57 8.62 -3.70
CA ASN A 169 10.84 9.63 -2.93
C ASN A 169 11.43 9.81 -1.52
N VAL A 170 11.76 8.71 -0.85
CA VAL A 170 12.39 8.75 0.49
C VAL A 170 13.73 9.48 0.42
N ILE A 171 14.59 9.17 -0.57
CA ILE A 171 15.89 9.84 -0.73
C ILE A 171 15.72 11.33 -1.07
N LEU A 172 14.73 11.70 -1.90
CA LEU A 172 14.47 13.09 -2.28
C LEU A 172 14.06 13.98 -1.10
N ASN A 173 13.41 13.39 -0.08
CA ASN A 173 12.78 14.14 1.01
C ASN A 173 13.51 14.07 2.35
N ASN A 174 14.61 13.33 2.44
CA ASN A 174 15.31 13.07 3.70
C ASN A 174 16.82 13.21 3.55
N SER A 175 17.51 13.34 4.69
CA SER A 175 18.97 13.36 4.77
C SER A 175 19.57 11.97 4.49
N PRO A 176 20.87 11.88 4.14
CA PRO A 176 21.51 10.60 3.82
C PRO A 176 21.46 9.53 4.92
N ASP A 177 21.28 9.90 6.19
CA ASP A 177 21.10 8.98 7.32
C ASP A 177 19.79 8.17 7.25
N VAL A 178 18.85 8.57 6.38
CA VAL A 178 17.56 7.90 6.19
C VAL A 178 17.71 6.40 5.94
N LYS A 179 18.77 5.98 5.24
CA LYS A 179 19.06 4.55 4.99
C LYS A 179 19.14 3.73 6.28
N SER A 180 19.65 4.30 7.36
CA SER A 180 19.74 3.60 8.66
C SER A 180 18.41 3.52 9.41
N LYS A 181 17.44 4.35 9.04
CA LYS A 181 16.11 4.45 9.66
C LYS A 181 15.03 3.74 8.85
N THR A 182 15.32 3.33 7.61
CA THR A 182 14.32 2.81 6.68
C THR A 182 14.63 1.42 6.17
N LYS A 183 13.59 0.60 6.04
CA LYS A 183 13.62 -0.67 5.31
C LYS A 183 12.44 -0.77 4.35
N PHE A 184 12.59 -1.53 3.28
CA PHE A 184 11.59 -1.65 2.21
C PHE A 184 11.31 -3.12 1.96
N PHE A 185 10.04 -3.51 1.95
CA PHE A 185 9.62 -4.91 1.80
C PHE A 185 8.62 -5.06 0.67
N ALA A 186 8.96 -5.84 -0.34
CA ALA A 186 8.07 -6.20 -1.43
C ALA A 186 7.40 -7.56 -1.16
N GLY A 187 6.21 -7.78 -1.71
CA GLY A 187 5.57 -9.10 -1.78
C GLY A 187 4.18 -9.17 -1.14
N ASP A 188 3.57 -10.35 -1.23
CA ASP A 188 2.25 -10.64 -0.65
C ASP A 188 2.28 -10.59 0.88
N TRP A 189 1.22 -10.05 1.50
CA TRP A 189 1.15 -9.97 2.97
C TRP A 189 1.29 -11.33 3.66
N GLY A 190 0.81 -12.43 3.06
CA GLY A 190 0.95 -13.77 3.63
C GLY A 190 2.40 -14.23 3.82
N SER A 191 3.33 -13.72 3.00
CA SER A 191 4.75 -14.12 2.99
C SER A 191 5.67 -13.18 3.77
N LEU A 192 5.11 -12.12 4.41
CA LEU A 192 5.89 -11.06 5.04
C LEU A 192 6.02 -11.16 6.57
N HIS A 193 5.28 -12.06 7.23
CA HIS A 193 5.24 -12.16 8.69
C HIS A 193 6.62 -12.30 9.35
N ASP A 194 7.51 -13.13 8.80
CA ASP A 194 8.86 -13.34 9.34
C ASP A 194 9.87 -12.22 9.00
N LYS A 195 9.49 -11.27 8.15
CA LYS A 195 10.37 -10.19 7.68
C LYS A 195 10.12 -8.86 8.39
N LEU A 196 8.90 -8.68 8.89
CA LEU A 196 8.48 -7.49 9.60
C LEU A 196 8.75 -7.65 11.10
N LYS A 197 9.03 -6.53 11.76
CA LYS A 197 9.13 -6.47 13.23
C LYS A 197 7.81 -5.99 13.84
N SER A 198 7.79 -5.72 15.14
CA SER A 198 6.65 -5.05 15.79
C SER A 198 6.75 -3.52 15.70
N TYR A 199 5.63 -2.84 15.50
CA TYR A 199 5.51 -1.40 15.30
C TYR A 199 4.59 -0.74 16.33
N ASP A 200 4.90 0.51 16.69
CA ASP A 200 4.05 1.34 17.53
C ASP A 200 2.88 1.91 16.71
N ILE A 201 3.12 2.23 15.43
CA ILE A 201 2.11 2.75 14.52
C ILE A 201 2.14 1.99 13.21
N ILE A 202 0.98 1.52 12.75
CA ILE A 202 0.80 1.00 11.40
C ILE A 202 -0.11 1.97 10.65
N LEU A 203 0.38 2.51 9.53
CA LEU A 203 -0.36 3.38 8.64
C LEU A 203 -0.67 2.62 7.36
N THR A 204 -1.90 2.72 6.88
CA THR A 204 -2.29 2.08 5.63
C THR A 204 -3.44 2.82 4.96
N SER A 205 -3.38 2.91 3.63
CA SER A 205 -4.33 3.69 2.83
C SER A 205 -4.79 2.88 1.62
N GLU A 206 -6.11 2.79 1.45
CA GLU A 206 -6.79 2.08 0.37
C GLU A 206 -6.39 0.59 0.22
N THR A 207 -6.11 -0.09 1.33
CA THR A 207 -5.68 -1.50 1.36
C THR A 207 -6.81 -2.52 1.60
N ILE A 208 -8.05 -2.03 1.78
CA ILE A 208 -9.24 -2.87 2.02
C ILE A 208 -10.20 -2.90 0.80
N TYR A 209 -9.69 -2.65 -0.41
CA TYR A 209 -10.52 -2.68 -1.62
C TYR A 209 -10.88 -4.11 -2.05
N ASN A 210 -10.02 -5.10 -1.78
CA ASN A 210 -10.28 -6.51 -2.11
C ASN A 210 -10.60 -7.32 -0.83
N PRO A 211 -11.84 -7.80 -0.63
CA PRO A 211 -12.22 -8.63 0.51
C PRO A 211 -11.41 -9.92 0.67
N GLU A 212 -10.89 -10.49 -0.42
CA GLU A 212 -10.08 -11.71 -0.37
C GLU A 212 -8.78 -11.53 0.43
N ASN A 213 -8.27 -10.29 0.48
CA ASN A 213 -7.04 -9.95 1.19
C ASN A 213 -7.25 -9.52 2.64
N TYR A 214 -8.49 -9.42 3.12
CA TYR A 214 -8.76 -8.96 4.49
C TYR A 214 -8.09 -9.84 5.54
N GLY A 215 -8.16 -11.16 5.38
CA GLY A 215 -7.55 -12.10 6.31
C GLY A 215 -6.04 -11.93 6.38
N LYS A 216 -5.36 -11.74 5.23
CA LYS A 216 -3.92 -11.51 5.15
C LYS A 216 -3.54 -10.18 5.83
N LEU A 217 -4.30 -9.12 5.59
CA LEU A 217 -4.09 -7.81 6.20
C LEU A 217 -4.25 -7.85 7.72
N ILE A 218 -5.33 -8.49 8.21
CA ILE A 218 -5.57 -8.66 9.65
C ILE A 218 -4.44 -9.47 10.29
N LYS A 219 -3.95 -10.52 9.62
CA LYS A 219 -2.82 -11.31 10.13
C LYS A 219 -1.55 -10.47 10.31
N ILE A 220 -1.25 -9.58 9.37
CA ILE A 220 -0.14 -8.61 9.52
C ILE A 220 -0.36 -7.74 10.77
N PHE A 221 -1.56 -7.22 10.98
CA PHE A 221 -1.87 -6.43 12.18
C PHE A 221 -1.66 -7.22 13.46
N GLU A 222 -2.12 -8.47 13.49
CA GLU A 222 -1.99 -9.37 14.64
C GLU A 222 -0.54 -9.68 15.01
N ASP A 223 0.32 -9.87 14.02
CA ASP A 223 1.72 -10.26 14.20
C ASP A 223 2.64 -9.07 14.47
N THR A 224 2.32 -7.91 13.91
CA THR A 224 3.27 -6.79 13.83
C THR A 224 2.87 -5.57 14.65
N VAL A 225 1.67 -5.48 15.22
CA VAL A 225 1.38 -4.35 16.13
C VAL A 225 1.90 -4.64 17.55
N LYS A 226 2.59 -3.66 18.15
CA LYS A 226 2.95 -3.73 19.58
C LYS A 226 1.69 -3.68 20.46
N LYS A 227 1.79 -4.14 21.72
CA LYS A 227 0.66 -4.19 22.68
C LYS A 227 -0.11 -2.87 22.82
N ASN A 228 0.61 -1.75 22.85
CA ASN A 228 0.04 -0.40 22.95
C ASN A 228 0.05 0.36 21.61
N GLY A 229 0.26 -0.36 20.51
CA GLY A 229 0.32 0.24 19.19
C GLY A 229 -1.05 0.61 18.65
N VAL A 230 -1.04 1.43 17.60
CA VAL A 230 -2.25 1.91 16.93
C VAL A 230 -2.13 1.68 15.43
N ILE A 231 -3.26 1.35 14.81
CA ILE A 231 -3.35 1.17 13.36
C ILE A 231 -4.34 2.19 12.82
N TYR A 232 -3.95 2.89 11.76
CA TYR A 232 -4.80 3.81 11.02
C TYR A 232 -5.04 3.27 9.62
N VAL A 233 -6.28 2.93 9.31
CA VAL A 233 -6.73 2.48 7.98
C VAL A 233 -7.56 3.59 7.36
N ALA A 234 -7.04 4.22 6.32
CA ALA A 234 -7.80 5.18 5.53
C ALA A 234 -8.38 4.48 4.29
N ALA A 235 -9.69 4.54 4.10
CA ALA A 235 -10.35 3.78 3.05
C ALA A 235 -11.61 4.48 2.52
N LYS A 236 -12.02 4.12 1.30
CA LYS A 236 -13.36 4.43 0.82
C LYS A 236 -14.36 3.58 1.59
N HIS A 237 -15.53 4.16 1.87
CA HIS A 237 -16.62 3.46 2.55
C HIS A 237 -17.02 2.20 1.78
N PHE A 238 -17.03 2.27 0.45
CA PHE A 238 -17.29 1.16 -0.45
C PHE A 238 -16.48 1.27 -1.75
N TYR A 239 -15.98 0.13 -2.23
CA TYR A 239 -15.23 -0.03 -3.47
C TYR A 239 -16.07 -0.79 -4.50
N PHE A 240 -16.68 -0.06 -5.43
CA PHE A 240 -17.52 -0.65 -6.49
C PHE A 240 -16.70 -1.57 -7.41
N GLY A 241 -17.27 -2.72 -7.79
CA GLY A 241 -16.63 -3.74 -8.63
C GLY A 241 -15.92 -4.83 -7.83
N VAL A 242 -15.04 -4.45 -6.91
CA VAL A 242 -14.25 -5.39 -6.08
C VAL A 242 -14.93 -5.78 -4.76
N GLY A 243 -15.89 -4.99 -4.28
CA GLY A 243 -16.71 -5.32 -3.12
C GLY A 243 -16.08 -4.97 -1.76
N GLY A 244 -14.85 -4.48 -1.73
CA GLY A 244 -14.23 -3.96 -0.51
C GLY A 244 -15.04 -2.85 0.13
N ASN A 245 -15.08 -2.81 1.45
CA ASN A 245 -15.81 -1.83 2.24
C ASN A 245 -15.41 -1.89 3.72
N VAL A 246 -15.51 -0.74 4.38
CA VAL A 246 -15.14 -0.56 5.79
C VAL A 246 -15.93 -1.49 6.71
N TYR A 247 -17.24 -1.62 6.49
CA TYR A 247 -18.12 -2.45 7.33
C TYR A 247 -17.72 -3.93 7.33
N GLY A 248 -17.51 -4.51 6.15
CA GLY A 248 -17.11 -5.91 5.98
C GLY A 248 -15.72 -6.18 6.58
N PHE A 249 -14.80 -5.23 6.42
CA PHE A 249 -13.47 -5.31 7.03
C PHE A 249 -13.56 -5.28 8.57
N GLU A 250 -14.29 -4.31 9.13
CA GLU A 250 -14.49 -4.18 10.58
C GLU A 250 -15.18 -5.40 11.18
N ASN A 251 -16.19 -5.94 10.51
CA ASN A 251 -16.89 -7.14 10.96
C ASN A 251 -15.95 -8.33 11.06
N LEU A 252 -15.07 -8.55 10.07
CA LEU A 252 -14.10 -9.63 10.11
C LEU A 252 -13.06 -9.40 11.21
N LEU A 253 -12.53 -8.18 11.31
CA LEU A 253 -11.55 -7.80 12.32
C LEU A 253 -12.06 -8.03 13.75
N ARG A 254 -13.34 -7.73 14.02
CA ARG A 254 -13.91 -7.83 15.37
C ARG A 254 -14.31 -9.25 15.78
N GLN A 255 -14.22 -10.26 14.91
CA GLN A 255 -14.67 -11.63 15.22
C GLN A 255 -13.93 -12.28 16.39
N ASN A 256 -12.68 -11.89 16.64
CA ASN A 256 -11.85 -12.46 17.72
C ASN A 256 -11.83 -11.62 19.00
N GLU A 257 -12.67 -10.57 19.10
CA GLU A 257 -12.79 -9.65 20.25
C GLU A 257 -11.48 -8.95 20.69
N ARG A 258 -10.38 -9.16 19.95
CA ARG A 258 -9.05 -8.59 20.22
C ARG A 258 -8.96 -7.12 19.87
N TRP A 259 -9.89 -6.60 19.08
CA TRP A 259 -9.77 -5.28 18.45
C TRP A 259 -10.92 -4.35 18.79
N ASN A 260 -10.57 -3.12 19.14
CA ASN A 260 -11.47 -1.98 19.19
C ASN A 260 -11.22 -1.07 18.00
N THR A 261 -12.28 -0.71 17.29
CA THR A 261 -12.25 0.21 16.15
C THR A 261 -13.04 1.48 16.46
N SER A 262 -12.64 2.60 15.87
CA SER A 262 -13.37 3.86 15.92
C SER A 262 -13.13 4.65 14.64
N ILE A 263 -14.18 5.26 14.07
CA ILE A 263 -14.06 6.16 12.93
C ILE A 263 -13.62 7.52 13.46
N CYS A 264 -12.45 7.98 13.06
CA CYS A 264 -11.85 9.23 13.53
C CYS A 264 -11.88 10.36 12.48
N PHE A 265 -12.24 10.03 11.24
CA PHE A 265 -12.49 10.99 10.17
C PHE A 265 -13.54 10.42 9.20
N CYS A 266 -14.34 11.32 8.63
CA CYS A 266 -15.25 11.04 7.53
C CYS A 266 -15.19 12.21 6.53
N SER A 267 -15.00 11.92 5.25
CA SER A 267 -15.06 12.92 4.20
C SER A 267 -16.48 13.46 4.03
N THR A 268 -16.59 14.71 3.58
CA THR A 268 -17.88 15.39 3.34
C THR A 268 -18.24 15.46 1.85
N GLU A 269 -17.32 15.09 0.97
CA GLU A 269 -17.45 15.23 -0.48
C GLU A 269 -17.03 13.97 -1.23
N GLY A 270 -17.71 13.72 -2.36
CA GLY A 270 -17.47 12.58 -3.24
C GLY A 270 -17.98 11.25 -2.66
N VAL A 271 -17.38 10.15 -3.09
CA VAL A 271 -17.56 8.86 -2.42
C VAL A 271 -17.08 9.01 -0.98
N LYS A 272 -17.90 8.59 -0.01
CA LYS A 272 -17.58 8.67 1.42
C LYS A 272 -16.26 7.95 1.69
N ARG A 273 -15.34 8.60 2.39
CA ARG A 273 -14.03 8.07 2.81
C ARG A 273 -13.91 8.22 4.31
N GLU A 274 -13.30 7.24 4.96
CA GLU A 274 -13.24 7.14 6.41
C GLU A 274 -11.81 6.81 6.84
N ILE A 275 -11.41 7.29 8.03
CA ILE A 275 -10.21 6.82 8.71
C ILE A 275 -10.65 6.03 9.93
N LEU A 276 -10.33 4.75 9.91
CA LEU A 276 -10.55 3.82 10.99
C LEU A 276 -9.30 3.76 11.87
N LYS A 277 -9.45 4.08 13.14
CA LYS A 277 -8.44 3.85 14.18
C LYS A 277 -8.72 2.52 14.86
N ILE A 278 -7.73 1.64 14.88
CA ILE A 278 -7.79 0.30 15.47
C ILE A 278 -6.75 0.21 16.59
N VAL A 279 -7.17 -0.31 17.74
CA VAL A 279 -6.31 -0.60 18.90
C VAL A 279 -6.65 -1.97 19.47
N GLN A 280 -5.71 -2.59 20.17
CA GLN A 280 -6.00 -3.83 20.90
C GLN A 280 -6.99 -3.54 22.04
N SER A 281 -7.93 -4.47 22.25
CA SER A 281 -8.81 -4.48 23.42
C SER A 281 -7.98 -4.56 24.70
N ALA A 282 -8.33 -3.78 25.71
CA ALA A 282 -7.69 -3.92 27.02
C ALA A 282 -7.95 -5.33 27.55
N ASP A 283 -6.92 -6.00 28.09
CA ASP A 283 -7.05 -7.29 28.75
C ASP A 283 -8.14 -7.18 29.84
N GLN A 284 -9.28 -7.86 29.69
CA GLN A 284 -10.34 -7.88 30.71
C GLN A 284 -9.99 -8.75 31.94
N ASN A 285 -8.72 -9.10 32.14
CA ASN A 285 -8.28 -9.94 33.26
C ASN A 285 -7.69 -9.09 34.39
N HIS A 286 -8.54 -8.72 35.34
CA HIS A 286 -8.18 -8.47 36.74
C HIS A 286 -8.98 -9.42 37.63
#